data_AF-A0A3M8SNJ7-F1
#
_entry.id   AF-A0A3M8SNJ7-F1
#
_cell.length_a   1.000
_cell.length_b   1.000
_cell.length_c   1.000
_cell.angle_alpha   90.00
_cell.angle_beta   90.00
_cell.angle_gamma   90.00
#
_symmetry.space_group_name_H-M   'P 1'
#
loop_
_entity.id
_entity.type
_entity.pdbx_description
1 polymer ?
#
loop_
_entity_poly.entity_id
_entity_poly.type
_entity_poly.pdbx_seq_one_letter_code
_entity_poly.pdbx_strand_id
1 'polypeptide(L)'
;RPALAALADPRVGAPAEGPGRDRARELLDAAADVLDAAARSIRRGAPAEVPSATRETLRIDDEGGADEGGSDETLEGPARRAAVQLSHLLTEVLEIADSSGRGLGPTSGADEAPPLLRPTVFQLVPIVLRTMRRELRGDSPVFRHALRLAAVACLGYVLGSALPLGHGYWAPVTSVMVMRPDFHRTYARAVARFAGTLVGVALATGAVQLAHPDAYLSGGLAVIAAALTYLLMRTGYAASQCTSAAYAVLLLGMGGEGWHQTVPDRVLLTLLGGVLAMLAYVAFPAWETPRMLDRLADWLAASGRYAAAVVRGYAEPGELPATDVRRTLLADRTAHAAWNEALDRAKREPVRHRGLTRAQAEEAQAALEAFGRAAMLLETHLPQRGARPVPGAARFADALAADTERAARHVRERRRPRWDRAKEALVDWEADSTAEAVVQSGAELLVRPLDQLTTAVDRAPLETDTEAARRDTP
;
A
#
# COMPACT_ATOMS: atom_id res chain seq x y z
N ARG A 1 3.72 -14.11 8.18
CA ARG A 1 4.51 -14.03 6.92
C ARG A 1 5.87 -14.70 7.06
N PRO A 2 6.72 -14.39 8.07
CA PRO A 2 8.02 -15.06 8.24
C PRO A 2 7.87 -16.57 8.50
N ALA A 3 7.04 -16.95 9.47
CA ALA A 3 6.81 -18.36 9.81
C ALA A 3 6.21 -19.20 8.65
N LEU A 4 5.24 -18.64 7.91
CA LEU A 4 4.67 -19.27 6.70
C LEU A 4 5.73 -19.49 5.60
N ALA A 5 6.56 -18.49 5.34
CA ALA A 5 7.60 -18.56 4.32
C ALA A 5 8.73 -19.51 4.73
N ALA A 6 9.11 -19.49 6.02
CA ALA A 6 10.07 -20.43 6.59
C ALA A 6 9.57 -21.88 6.52
N LEU A 7 8.29 -22.15 6.79
CA LEU A 7 7.72 -23.49 6.63
C LEU A 7 7.72 -23.98 5.17
N ALA A 8 7.52 -23.06 4.22
CA ALA A 8 7.38 -23.36 2.81
C ALA A 8 8.72 -23.46 2.04
N ASP A 9 9.84 -23.00 2.60
CA ASP A 9 11.15 -23.02 1.95
C ASP A 9 11.93 -24.31 2.28
N PRO A 10 12.22 -25.18 1.30
CA PRO A 10 12.92 -26.44 1.56
C PRO A 10 14.35 -26.30 2.07
N ARG A 11 14.96 -25.12 1.92
CA ARG A 11 16.35 -24.87 2.36
C ARG A 11 16.45 -24.51 3.83
N VAL A 12 15.35 -24.11 4.45
CA VAL A 12 15.32 -23.51 5.78
C VAL A 12 14.22 -24.10 6.67
N GLY A 13 13.19 -24.69 6.08
CA GLY A 13 12.06 -25.31 6.76
C GLY A 13 11.93 -26.80 6.48
N ALA A 14 10.73 -27.23 6.08
CA ALA A 14 10.44 -28.65 5.90
C ALA A 14 11.16 -29.22 4.66
N PRO A 15 11.60 -30.50 4.71
CA PRO A 15 12.26 -31.16 3.57
C PRO A 15 11.47 -31.03 2.27
N ALA A 16 12.16 -31.03 1.12
CA ALA A 16 11.51 -30.96 -0.20
C ALA A 16 10.64 -32.20 -0.53
N GLU A 17 10.86 -33.32 0.16
CA GLU A 17 10.16 -34.61 -0.02
C GLU A 17 10.02 -35.33 1.32
N GLY A 18 9.04 -36.23 1.43
CA GLY A 18 8.80 -37.04 2.62
C GLY A 18 7.78 -36.45 3.60
N PRO A 19 7.56 -37.13 4.73
CA PRO A 19 6.42 -36.87 5.61
C PRO A 19 6.49 -35.49 6.30
N GLY A 20 7.68 -34.92 6.48
CA GLY A 20 7.85 -33.55 6.98
C GLY A 20 7.29 -32.48 6.03
N ARG A 21 7.36 -32.69 4.71
CA ARG A 21 6.75 -31.79 3.72
C ARG A 21 5.22 -31.81 3.81
N ASP A 22 4.66 -33.00 3.95
CA ASP A 22 3.23 -33.19 3.98
C ASP A 22 2.66 -32.55 5.26
N ARG A 23 3.36 -32.72 6.39
CA ARG A 23 3.03 -32.02 7.64
C ARG A 23 3.09 -30.49 7.51
N ALA A 24 4.11 -29.96 6.84
CA ALA A 24 4.20 -28.52 6.59
C ALA A 24 3.06 -28.00 5.71
N ARG A 25 2.62 -28.78 4.71
CA ARG A 25 1.46 -28.41 3.87
C ARG A 25 0.16 -28.40 4.66
N GLU A 26 -0.08 -29.41 5.48
CA GLU A 26 -1.26 -29.45 6.37
C GLU A 26 -1.33 -28.22 7.27
N LEU A 27 -0.19 -27.82 7.86
CA LEU A 27 -0.12 -26.61 8.69
C LEU A 27 -0.36 -25.33 7.88
N LEU A 28 0.13 -25.25 6.64
CA LEU A 28 -0.11 -24.10 5.75
C LEU A 28 -1.56 -24.02 5.28
N ASP A 29 -2.20 -25.15 4.99
CA ASP A 29 -3.62 -25.23 4.64
C ASP A 29 -4.49 -24.84 5.84
N ALA A 30 -4.16 -25.34 7.03
CA ALA A 30 -4.84 -24.94 8.26
C ALA A 30 -4.67 -23.44 8.56
N ALA A 31 -3.50 -22.88 8.28
CA ALA A 31 -3.26 -21.44 8.38
C ALA A 31 -4.14 -20.64 7.40
N ALA A 32 -4.36 -21.14 6.19
CA ALA A 32 -5.23 -20.50 5.21
C ALA A 32 -6.69 -20.46 5.71
N ASP A 33 -7.20 -21.56 6.23
CA ASP A 33 -8.56 -21.65 6.80
C ASP A 33 -8.78 -20.64 7.94
N VAL A 34 -7.80 -20.54 8.85
CA VAL A 34 -7.83 -19.58 9.97
C VAL A 34 -7.87 -18.14 9.46
N LEU A 35 -6.99 -17.80 8.51
CA LEU A 35 -6.93 -16.44 7.95
C LEU A 35 -8.22 -16.09 7.20
N ASP A 36 -8.84 -17.04 6.49
CA ASP A 36 -10.12 -16.84 5.83
C ASP A 36 -11.29 -16.70 6.81
N ALA A 37 -11.28 -17.45 7.92
CA ALA A 37 -12.24 -17.27 9.01
C ALA A 37 -12.12 -15.88 9.65
N ALA A 38 -10.90 -15.44 9.98
CA ALA A 38 -10.64 -14.11 10.52
C ALA A 38 -11.06 -13.01 9.54
N ALA A 39 -10.75 -13.17 8.25
CA ALA A 39 -11.15 -12.21 7.21
C ALA A 39 -12.67 -12.16 7.00
N ARG A 40 -13.39 -13.29 7.16
CA ARG A 40 -14.87 -13.32 7.15
C ARG A 40 -15.45 -12.63 8.38
N SER A 41 -14.89 -12.92 9.55
CA SER A 41 -15.26 -12.30 10.83
C SER A 41 -15.16 -10.78 10.74
N ILE A 42 -14.01 -10.24 10.35
CA ILE A 42 -13.77 -8.79 10.21
C ILE A 42 -14.74 -8.15 9.19
N ARG A 43 -15.02 -8.82 8.07
CA ARG A 43 -15.90 -8.28 7.01
C ARG A 43 -17.37 -8.27 7.40
N ARG A 44 -17.82 -9.24 8.19
CA ARG A 44 -19.24 -9.43 8.52
C ARG A 44 -19.61 -9.06 9.96
N GLY A 45 -18.62 -8.84 10.82
CA GLY A 45 -18.83 -8.62 12.25
C GLY A 45 -19.33 -9.87 12.98
N ALA A 46 -19.04 -11.07 12.47
CA ALA A 46 -19.43 -12.34 13.07
C ALA A 46 -18.24 -13.03 13.76
N PRO A 47 -18.43 -13.95 14.72
CA PRO A 47 -17.34 -14.73 15.31
C PRO A 47 -16.54 -15.52 14.27
N ALA A 48 -15.26 -15.81 14.55
CA ALA A 48 -14.42 -16.55 13.63
C ALA A 48 -14.68 -18.07 13.75
N GLU A 49 -15.47 -18.61 12.82
CA GLU A 49 -15.74 -20.05 12.77
C GLU A 49 -14.63 -20.79 12.01
N VAL A 50 -13.80 -21.51 12.77
CA VAL A 50 -12.78 -22.43 12.26
C VAL A 50 -13.20 -23.88 12.54
N PRO A 51 -13.07 -24.82 11.59
CA PRO A 51 -13.32 -26.24 11.83
C PRO A 51 -12.48 -26.80 12.98
N SER A 52 -13.02 -27.75 13.75
CA SER A 52 -12.30 -28.40 14.85
C SER A 52 -11.04 -29.14 14.37
N ALA A 53 -11.13 -29.79 13.20
CA ALA A 53 -10.00 -30.45 12.56
C ALA A 53 -8.83 -29.49 12.31
N THR A 54 -9.11 -28.28 11.81
CA THR A 54 -8.09 -27.23 11.60
C THR A 54 -7.42 -26.79 12.90
N ARG A 55 -8.17 -26.69 14.01
CA ARG A 55 -7.61 -26.36 15.33
C ARG A 55 -6.71 -27.46 15.86
N GLU A 56 -7.09 -28.71 15.63
CA GLU A 56 -6.31 -29.89 16.02
C GLU A 56 -5.02 -29.99 15.20
N THR A 57 -5.07 -29.73 13.89
CA THR A 57 -3.89 -29.67 13.03
C THR A 57 -2.87 -28.62 13.50
N LEU A 58 -3.33 -27.48 13.99
CA LEU A 58 -2.48 -26.38 14.48
C LEU A 58 -1.94 -26.61 15.89
N ARG A 59 -2.47 -27.57 16.65
CA ARG A 59 -1.98 -27.89 17.99
C ARG A 59 -0.63 -28.61 17.85
N ILE A 60 0.41 -27.96 18.35
CA ILE A 60 1.76 -28.52 18.44
C ILE A 60 2.08 -28.54 19.92
N ASP A 61 2.27 -29.73 20.49
CA ASP A 61 2.51 -29.86 21.93
C ASP A 61 3.90 -29.27 22.26
N ASP A 62 3.91 -28.28 23.15
CA ASP A 62 5.11 -27.51 23.54
C ASP A 62 6.04 -28.29 24.49
N GLU A 63 5.51 -29.33 25.13
CA GLU A 63 6.25 -30.17 26.08
C GLU A 63 6.45 -31.55 25.48
N GLY A 64 7.71 -31.97 25.32
CA GLY A 64 8.08 -33.35 25.01
C GLY A 64 7.66 -34.29 26.15
N GLY A 65 6.37 -34.59 26.21
CA GLY A 65 5.79 -35.60 27.07
C GLY A 65 5.86 -36.94 26.37
N ALA A 66 6.86 -37.74 26.73
CA ALA A 66 6.84 -39.17 26.48
C ALA A 66 5.74 -39.80 27.34
N ASP A 67 4.47 -39.70 26.94
CA ASP A 67 3.46 -40.70 27.27
C ASP A 67 2.21 -40.57 26.39
N GLU A 68 1.72 -41.73 25.95
CA GLU A 68 0.44 -42.00 25.29
C GLU A 68 0.20 -41.44 23.86
N GLY A 69 0.80 -42.13 22.88
CA GLY A 69 0.12 -42.59 21.66
C GLY A 69 -0.69 -41.59 20.83
N GLY A 70 -0.01 -40.70 20.09
CA GLY A 70 -0.63 -39.89 19.03
C GLY A 70 0.40 -39.20 18.12
N SER A 71 0.59 -39.75 16.90
CA SER A 71 1.22 -39.15 15.71
C SER A 71 2.54 -38.36 15.87
N ASP A 72 3.65 -39.09 15.70
CA ASP A 72 4.80 -38.76 14.84
C ASP A 72 5.23 -37.28 14.79
N GLU A 73 6.26 -36.92 15.56
CA GLU A 73 6.90 -35.59 15.55
C GLU A 73 7.72 -35.41 14.26
N THR A 74 7.05 -35.26 13.11
CA THR A 74 7.67 -35.34 11.77
C THR A 74 8.50 -34.10 11.37
N LEU A 75 8.36 -32.99 12.12
CA LEU A 75 9.06 -31.73 11.86
C LEU A 75 10.15 -31.53 12.91
N GLU A 76 11.41 -31.51 12.49
CA GLU A 76 12.56 -31.32 13.38
C GLU A 76 13.21 -29.94 13.22
N GLY A 77 13.92 -29.52 14.27
CA GLY A 77 14.83 -28.38 14.22
C GLY A 77 14.16 -27.05 13.84
N PRO A 78 14.63 -26.34 12.79
CA PRO A 78 14.07 -25.05 12.41
C PRO A 78 12.64 -25.07 11.88
N ALA A 79 12.24 -26.17 11.21
CA ALA A 79 10.89 -26.33 10.72
C ALA A 79 9.87 -26.42 11.87
N ARG A 80 10.22 -27.12 12.96
CA ARG A 80 9.42 -27.19 14.20
C ARG A 80 9.24 -25.80 14.82
N ARG A 81 10.31 -25.01 14.94
CA ARG A 81 10.24 -23.65 15.50
C ARG A 81 9.33 -22.74 14.68
N ALA A 82 9.44 -22.79 13.35
CA ALA A 82 8.55 -22.05 12.47
C ALA A 82 7.10 -22.51 12.58
N ALA A 83 6.85 -23.82 12.76
CA ALA A 83 5.52 -24.39 12.97
C ALA A 83 4.89 -23.91 14.29
N VAL A 84 5.62 -23.99 15.40
CA VAL A 84 5.19 -23.52 16.73
C VAL A 84 4.85 -22.03 16.69
N GLN A 85 5.75 -21.21 16.11
CA GLN A 85 5.50 -19.78 16.01
C GLN A 85 4.33 -19.44 15.09
N LEU A 86 4.13 -20.21 14.01
CA LEU A 86 2.96 -20.06 13.15
C LEU A 86 1.67 -20.36 13.92
N SER A 87 1.63 -21.46 14.67
CA SER A 87 0.48 -21.83 15.51
C SER A 87 0.13 -20.73 16.52
N HIS A 88 1.13 -20.24 17.27
CA HIS A 88 0.93 -19.17 18.24
C HIS A 88 0.35 -17.90 17.60
N LEU A 89 0.90 -17.48 16.44
CA LEU A 89 0.41 -16.29 15.72
C LEU A 89 -1.02 -16.48 15.19
N LEU A 90 -1.39 -17.69 14.76
CA LEU A 90 -2.73 -17.98 14.26
C LEU A 90 -3.77 -18.03 15.39
N THR A 91 -3.40 -18.56 16.55
CA THR A 91 -4.21 -18.52 17.76
C THR A 91 -4.49 -17.08 18.18
N GLU A 92 -3.46 -16.22 18.22
CA GLU A 92 -3.61 -14.80 18.54
C GLU A 92 -4.55 -14.08 17.54
N VAL A 93 -4.44 -14.40 16.24
CA VAL A 93 -5.34 -13.86 15.21
C VAL A 93 -6.80 -14.28 15.44
N LEU A 94 -7.04 -15.52 15.87
CA LEU A 94 -8.39 -16.00 16.17
C LEU A 94 -8.97 -15.34 17.42
N GLU A 95 -8.17 -15.16 18.47
CA GLU A 95 -8.59 -14.43 19.68
C GLU A 95 -8.96 -12.97 19.36
N ILE A 96 -8.17 -12.31 18.52
CA ILE A 96 -8.45 -10.93 18.06
C ILE A 96 -9.71 -10.89 17.17
N ALA A 97 -9.91 -11.87 16.30
CA ALA A 97 -11.10 -11.93 15.46
C ALA A 97 -12.38 -12.23 16.28
N ASP A 98 -12.30 -13.14 17.26
CA ASP A 98 -13.41 -13.47 18.14
C ASP A 98 -13.77 -12.33 19.10
N SER A 99 -12.78 -11.64 19.65
CA SER A 99 -13.01 -10.44 20.48
C SER A 99 -13.67 -9.31 19.68
N SER A 100 -13.38 -9.20 18.38
CA SER A 100 -14.05 -8.25 17.49
C SER A 100 -15.52 -8.61 17.21
N GLY A 101 -15.87 -9.90 17.27
CA GLY A 101 -17.26 -10.39 17.13
C GLY A 101 -18.08 -10.32 18.43
N ARG A 102 -17.43 -10.34 19.61
CA ARG A 102 -18.08 -10.29 20.93
C ARG A 102 -18.30 -8.87 21.48
N GLY A 103 -18.67 -7.93 20.62
CA GLY A 103 -19.17 -6.64 21.10
C GLY A 103 -20.55 -6.79 21.76
N LEU A 104 -20.63 -6.50 23.07
CA LEU A 104 -21.83 -6.31 23.93
C LEU A 104 -22.25 -7.47 24.88
N GLY A 105 -21.33 -8.09 25.61
CA GLY A 105 -21.67 -8.88 26.81
C GLY A 105 -20.73 -8.56 27.98
N PRO A 106 -21.21 -8.40 29.22
CA PRO A 106 -20.34 -8.09 30.36
C PRO A 106 -19.60 -9.37 30.78
N THR A 107 -18.29 -9.45 30.52
CA THR A 107 -17.44 -10.54 31.02
C THR A 107 -16.55 -10.02 32.14
N SER A 108 -16.78 -10.58 33.32
CA SER A 108 -16.04 -10.37 34.55
C SER A 108 -14.57 -10.78 34.42
N GLY A 109 -13.66 -9.87 34.79
CA GLY A 109 -12.42 -10.18 35.50
C GLY A 109 -11.26 -10.78 34.69
N ALA A 110 -10.57 -9.95 33.89
CA ALA A 110 -9.11 -9.95 33.76
C ALA A 110 -8.68 -8.70 32.97
N ASP A 111 -8.00 -7.78 33.66
CA ASP A 111 -7.23 -6.63 33.14
C ASP A 111 -7.77 -5.96 31.85
N GLU A 112 -8.88 -5.24 31.99
CA GLU A 112 -9.51 -4.48 30.91
C GLU A 112 -8.57 -3.34 30.45
N ALA A 113 -7.86 -3.55 29.34
CA ALA A 113 -7.43 -2.44 28.52
C ALA A 113 -8.70 -1.60 28.20
N PRO A 114 -8.73 -0.30 28.55
CA PRO A 114 -9.95 0.48 28.46
C PRO A 114 -10.50 0.42 27.04
N PRO A 115 -11.81 0.18 26.85
CA PRO A 115 -12.40 0.12 25.53
C PRO A 115 -12.00 1.37 24.77
N LEU A 116 -11.49 1.19 23.53
CA LEU A 116 -11.06 2.30 22.68
C LEU A 116 -12.27 3.17 22.34
N LEU A 117 -12.58 4.12 23.24
CA LEU A 117 -13.64 5.09 23.09
C LEU A 117 -13.35 5.89 21.83
N ARG A 118 -14.28 5.83 20.87
CA ARG A 118 -14.17 6.62 19.64
C ARG A 118 -14.11 8.09 20.07
N PRO A 119 -13.03 8.81 19.75
CA PRO A 119 -12.87 10.18 20.22
C PRO A 119 -14.04 11.03 19.73
N THR A 120 -14.54 11.93 20.57
CA THR A 120 -15.56 12.89 20.14
C THR A 120 -15.02 13.77 19.02
N VAL A 121 -15.90 14.32 18.17
CA VAL A 121 -15.49 15.17 17.02
C VAL A 121 -14.58 16.32 17.47
N PHE A 122 -14.84 16.90 18.65
CA PHE A 122 -14.01 17.95 19.24
C PHE A 122 -12.60 17.47 19.64
N GLN A 123 -12.46 16.23 20.13
CA GLN A 123 -11.15 15.64 20.46
C GLN A 123 -10.32 15.30 19.21
N LEU A 124 -10.98 15.14 18.06
CA LEU A 124 -10.29 14.94 16.77
C LEU A 124 -9.71 16.24 16.19
N VAL A 125 -10.21 17.42 16.59
CA VAL A 125 -9.74 18.72 16.07
C VAL A 125 -8.22 18.91 16.19
N PRO A 126 -7.56 18.75 17.37
CA PRO A 126 -6.12 18.91 17.47
C PRO A 126 -5.34 17.87 16.64
N ILE A 127 -5.88 16.66 16.48
CA ILE A 127 -5.29 15.60 15.65
C ILE A 127 -5.34 16.02 14.18
N VAL A 128 -6.52 16.43 13.69
CA VAL A 128 -6.72 16.91 12.32
C VAL A 128 -5.82 18.11 12.03
N LEU A 129 -5.73 19.09 12.94
CA LEU A 129 -4.86 20.25 12.79
C LEU A 129 -3.38 19.87 12.71
N ARG A 130 -2.92 18.93 13.54
CA ARG A 130 -1.53 18.42 13.45
C ARG A 130 -1.28 17.72 12.13
N THR A 131 -2.22 16.90 11.66
CA THR A 131 -2.13 16.23 10.36
C THR A 131 -2.09 17.24 9.23
N MET A 132 -2.99 18.23 9.21
CA MET A 132 -2.99 19.31 8.21
C MET A 132 -1.66 20.07 8.22
N ARG A 133 -1.13 20.44 9.38
CA ARG A 133 0.16 21.13 9.50
C ARG A 133 1.33 20.30 8.97
N ARG A 134 1.30 18.97 9.10
CA ARG A 134 2.31 18.08 8.52
C ARG A 134 2.26 18.09 6.99
N GLU A 135 1.06 18.22 6.43
CA GLU A 135 0.85 18.31 5.00
C GLU A 135 1.15 19.72 4.43
N LEU A 136 1.19 20.78 5.25
CA LEU A 136 1.58 22.15 4.82
C LEU A 136 3.09 22.28 4.55
N ARG A 137 3.60 21.44 3.66
CA ARG A 137 4.98 21.45 3.17
C ARG A 137 4.94 21.48 1.66
N GLY A 138 5.86 22.23 1.04
CA GLY A 138 5.98 22.29 -0.41
C GLY A 138 6.11 20.90 -1.06
N ASP A 139 6.69 19.95 -0.32
CA ASP A 139 6.88 18.57 -0.75
C ASP A 139 5.70 17.62 -0.54
N SER A 140 4.64 18.03 0.17
CA SER A 140 3.46 17.20 0.33
C SER A 140 2.69 17.05 -1.00
N PRO A 141 2.29 15.83 -1.39
CA PRO A 141 1.40 15.62 -2.52
C PRO A 141 -0.01 16.18 -2.25
N VAL A 142 -0.46 16.15 -1.00
CA VAL A 142 -1.78 16.67 -0.59
C VAL A 142 -1.82 18.18 -0.77
N PHE A 143 -0.79 18.91 -0.31
CA PHE A 143 -0.73 20.37 -0.44
C PHE A 143 -0.67 20.83 -1.89
N ARG A 144 0.16 20.18 -2.73
CA ARG A 144 0.20 20.47 -4.17
C ARG A 144 -1.15 20.27 -4.85
N HIS A 145 -1.86 19.19 -4.51
CA HIS A 145 -3.20 18.96 -5.04
C HIS A 145 -4.21 20.01 -4.56
N ALA A 146 -4.17 20.38 -3.27
CA ALA A 146 -5.04 21.42 -2.72
C ALA A 146 -4.84 22.78 -3.39
N LEU A 147 -3.58 23.19 -3.61
CA LEU A 147 -3.26 24.45 -4.32
C LEU A 147 -3.77 24.43 -5.76
N ARG A 148 -3.55 23.33 -6.47
CA ARG A 148 -4.04 23.13 -7.84
C ARG A 148 -5.57 23.19 -7.89
N LEU A 149 -6.25 22.51 -6.96
CA LEU A 149 -7.71 22.52 -6.85
C LEU A 149 -8.24 23.93 -6.61
N ALA A 150 -7.62 24.69 -5.69
CA ALA A 150 -7.98 26.07 -5.40
C ALA A 150 -7.78 26.97 -6.64
N ALA A 151 -6.64 26.87 -7.31
CA ALA A 151 -6.35 27.66 -8.52
C ALA A 151 -7.36 27.38 -9.64
N VAL A 152 -7.68 26.11 -9.90
CA VAL A 152 -8.66 25.72 -10.92
C VAL A 152 -10.07 26.15 -10.55
N ALA A 153 -10.46 26.04 -9.28
CA ALA A 153 -11.77 26.49 -8.82
C ALA A 153 -11.91 28.01 -8.98
N CYS A 154 -10.90 28.79 -8.58
CA CYS A 154 -10.90 30.24 -8.76
C CYS A 154 -10.94 30.63 -10.26
N LEU A 155 -10.10 30.00 -11.09
CA LEU A 155 -10.06 30.28 -12.53
C LEU A 155 -11.38 29.88 -13.21
N GLY A 156 -11.94 28.71 -12.85
CA GLY A 156 -13.22 28.24 -13.36
C GLY A 156 -14.37 29.15 -12.97
N TYR A 157 -14.35 29.71 -11.76
CA TYR A 157 -15.32 30.72 -11.33
C TYR A 157 -15.20 31.99 -12.17
N VAL A 158 -13.99 32.56 -12.30
CA VAL A 158 -13.75 33.77 -13.09
C VAL A 158 -14.18 33.59 -14.54
N LEU A 159 -13.78 32.49 -15.19
CA LEU A 159 -14.16 32.20 -16.57
C LEU A 159 -15.66 31.93 -16.70
N GLY A 160 -16.25 31.18 -15.77
CA GLY A 160 -17.69 30.90 -15.75
C GLY A 160 -18.54 32.16 -15.59
N SER A 161 -18.07 33.14 -14.79
CA SER A 161 -18.73 34.43 -14.61
C SER A 161 -18.50 35.42 -15.75
N ALA A 162 -17.39 35.29 -16.49
CA ALA A 162 -17.08 36.14 -17.64
C ALA A 162 -17.85 35.73 -18.91
N LEU A 163 -18.27 34.46 -19.00
CA LEU A 163 -19.08 33.96 -20.11
C LEU A 163 -20.55 34.35 -19.90
N PRO A 164 -21.30 34.68 -20.98
CA PRO A 164 -22.71 35.03 -20.90
C PRO A 164 -23.60 33.79 -20.73
N LEU A 165 -23.29 32.95 -19.75
CA LEU A 165 -23.98 31.70 -19.42
C LEU A 165 -24.68 31.88 -18.06
N GLY A 166 -25.93 31.46 -17.93
CA GLY A 166 -26.77 31.77 -16.75
C GLY A 166 -26.25 31.15 -15.45
N HIS A 167 -25.49 30.05 -15.54
CA HIS A 167 -25.11 29.21 -14.40
C HIS A 167 -23.60 29.02 -14.27
N GLY A 168 -22.81 30.09 -14.46
CA GLY A 168 -21.34 30.07 -14.46
C GLY A 168 -20.67 29.29 -13.30
N TYR A 169 -21.33 29.18 -12.15
CA TYR A 169 -20.90 28.37 -11.00
C TYR A 169 -20.77 26.86 -11.28
N TRP A 170 -21.36 26.33 -12.36
CA TRP A 170 -21.18 24.91 -12.73
C TRP A 170 -19.78 24.58 -13.22
N ALA A 171 -19.05 25.53 -13.79
CA ALA A 171 -17.67 25.31 -14.21
C ALA A 171 -16.77 24.94 -13.02
N PRO A 172 -16.65 25.76 -11.95
CA PRO A 172 -15.83 25.42 -10.79
C PRO A 172 -16.35 24.20 -10.02
N VAL A 173 -17.67 24.03 -9.88
CA VAL A 173 -18.25 22.81 -9.28
C VAL A 173 -17.84 21.56 -10.06
N THR A 174 -17.89 21.63 -11.40
CA THR A 174 -17.45 20.53 -12.26
C THR A 174 -15.98 20.22 -12.05
N SER A 175 -15.10 21.23 -12.10
CA SER A 175 -13.67 21.04 -11.88
C SER A 175 -13.39 20.36 -10.54
N VAL A 176 -14.01 20.83 -9.45
CA VAL A 176 -13.83 20.23 -8.12
C VAL A 176 -14.33 18.79 -8.06
N MET A 177 -15.48 18.50 -8.66
CA MET A 177 -16.04 17.15 -8.64
C MET A 177 -15.18 16.13 -9.40
N VAL A 178 -14.57 16.52 -10.53
CA VAL A 178 -13.80 15.61 -11.39
C VAL A 178 -12.34 15.50 -10.95
N MET A 179 -11.75 16.56 -10.42
CA MET A 179 -10.34 16.57 -10.01
C MET A 179 -10.07 15.53 -8.93
N ARG A 180 -9.05 14.72 -9.19
CA ARG A 180 -8.47 13.79 -8.22
C ARG A 180 -6.96 14.03 -8.13
N PRO A 181 -6.25 13.44 -7.15
CA PRO A 181 -4.79 13.52 -7.08
C PRO A 181 -4.08 12.86 -8.27
N ASP A 182 -4.75 11.89 -8.91
CA ASP A 182 -4.25 11.15 -10.09
C ASP A 182 -4.88 11.66 -11.40
N PHE A 183 -4.06 11.78 -12.46
CA PHE A 183 -4.51 12.22 -13.79
C PHE A 183 -5.56 11.28 -14.38
N HIS A 184 -5.28 9.97 -14.42
CA HIS A 184 -6.18 8.98 -15.02
C HIS A 184 -7.56 8.98 -14.35
N ARG A 185 -7.59 9.13 -13.01
CA ARG A 185 -8.86 9.24 -12.27
C ARG A 185 -9.59 10.54 -12.57
N THR A 186 -8.86 11.65 -12.76
CA THR A 186 -9.43 12.94 -13.16
C THR A 186 -10.02 12.85 -14.56
N TYR A 187 -9.29 12.26 -15.51
CA TYR A 187 -9.75 12.04 -16.89
C TYR A 187 -10.99 11.14 -16.93
N ALA A 188 -10.94 9.97 -16.29
CA ALA A 188 -12.08 9.05 -16.23
C ALA A 188 -13.32 9.72 -15.63
N ARG A 189 -13.15 10.53 -14.58
CA ARG A 189 -14.24 11.32 -14.00
C ARG A 189 -14.73 12.44 -14.94
N ALA A 190 -13.83 13.16 -15.61
CA ALA A 190 -14.22 14.20 -16.55
C ALA A 190 -15.06 13.63 -17.71
N VAL A 191 -14.63 12.52 -18.31
CA VAL A 191 -15.37 11.81 -19.36
C VAL A 191 -16.69 11.28 -18.84
N ALA A 192 -16.69 10.59 -17.70
CA ALA A 192 -17.91 10.05 -17.10
C ALA A 192 -18.91 11.14 -16.72
N ARG A 193 -18.45 12.31 -16.25
CA ARG A 193 -19.31 13.45 -15.96
C ARG A 193 -19.87 14.07 -17.24
N PHE A 194 -19.05 14.24 -18.27
CA PHE A 194 -19.51 14.77 -19.56
C PHE A 194 -20.55 13.84 -20.20
N ALA A 195 -20.23 12.55 -20.34
CA ALA A 195 -21.14 11.56 -20.91
C ALA A 195 -22.41 11.39 -20.06
N GLY A 196 -22.27 11.31 -18.74
CA GLY A 196 -23.42 11.25 -17.83
C GLY A 196 -24.31 12.48 -17.96
N THR A 197 -23.72 13.68 -18.01
CA THR A 197 -24.48 14.92 -18.18
C THR A 197 -25.25 14.94 -19.50
N LEU A 198 -24.61 14.54 -20.61
CA LEU A 198 -25.26 14.49 -21.92
C LEU A 198 -26.47 13.55 -21.92
N VAL A 199 -26.30 12.33 -21.39
CA VAL A 199 -27.39 11.35 -21.31
C VAL A 199 -28.50 11.82 -20.37
N GLY A 200 -28.14 12.32 -19.19
CA GLY A 200 -29.12 12.78 -18.18
C GLY A 200 -29.94 13.98 -18.66
N VAL A 201 -29.29 14.94 -19.31
CA VAL A 201 -29.96 16.10 -19.91
C VAL A 201 -30.86 15.66 -21.08
N ALA A 202 -30.41 14.75 -21.93
CA ALA A 202 -31.24 14.21 -23.03
C ALA A 202 -32.48 13.47 -22.51
N LEU A 203 -32.33 12.61 -21.50
CA LEU A 203 -33.43 11.89 -20.88
C LEU A 203 -34.44 12.83 -20.22
N ALA A 204 -33.96 13.81 -19.43
CA ALA A 204 -34.84 14.77 -18.77
C ALA A 204 -35.57 15.66 -19.79
N THR A 205 -34.86 16.14 -20.81
CA THR A 205 -35.47 16.97 -21.87
C THR A 205 -36.49 16.16 -22.67
N GLY A 206 -36.20 14.90 -22.99
CA GLY A 206 -37.15 14.01 -23.65
C GLY A 206 -38.40 13.75 -22.81
N ALA A 207 -38.23 13.50 -21.51
CA ALA A 207 -39.35 13.33 -20.58
C ALA A 207 -40.22 14.60 -20.49
N VAL A 208 -39.59 15.78 -20.39
CA VAL A 208 -40.30 17.07 -20.34
C VAL A 208 -41.05 17.35 -21.65
N GLN A 209 -40.43 17.09 -22.81
CA GLN A 209 -41.06 17.35 -24.11
C GLN A 209 -42.19 16.37 -24.43
N LEU A 210 -42.08 15.11 -24.02
CA LEU A 210 -43.10 14.11 -24.35
C LEU A 210 -44.29 14.14 -23.39
N ALA A 211 -44.04 14.35 -22.09
CA ALA A 211 -45.08 14.26 -21.07
C ALA A 211 -45.72 15.61 -20.72
N HIS A 212 -45.13 16.73 -21.15
CA HIS A 212 -45.51 18.10 -20.73
C HIS A 212 -45.90 18.15 -19.23
N PRO A 213 -45.01 17.68 -18.34
CA PRO A 213 -45.35 17.47 -16.94
C PRO A 213 -45.67 18.79 -16.27
N ASP A 214 -46.69 18.78 -15.41
CA ASP A 214 -46.92 19.88 -14.48
C ASP A 214 -45.79 19.96 -13.44
N ALA A 215 -45.78 21.03 -12.64
CA ALA A 215 -44.73 21.26 -11.65
C ALA A 215 -44.65 20.12 -10.60
N TYR A 216 -45.78 19.50 -10.26
CA TYR A 216 -45.86 18.40 -9.30
C TYR A 216 -45.24 17.11 -9.86
N LEU A 217 -45.57 16.73 -11.10
CA LEU A 217 -44.98 15.58 -11.77
C LEU A 217 -43.47 15.78 -11.98
N SER A 218 -43.06 16.97 -12.39
CA SER A 218 -41.63 17.34 -12.51
C SER A 218 -40.90 17.24 -11.17
N GLY A 219 -41.54 17.68 -10.09
CA GLY A 219 -41.02 17.56 -8.73
C GLY A 219 -40.87 16.10 -8.30
N GLY A 220 -41.87 15.25 -8.57
CA GLY A 220 -41.80 13.81 -8.31
C GLY A 220 -40.65 13.13 -9.07
N LEU A 221 -40.50 13.43 -10.36
CA LEU A 221 -39.38 12.94 -11.17
C LEU A 221 -38.02 13.45 -10.64
N ALA A 222 -37.94 14.69 -10.17
CA ALA A 222 -36.74 15.24 -9.57
C ALA A 222 -36.37 14.51 -8.27
N VAL A 223 -37.34 14.19 -7.40
CA VAL A 223 -37.10 13.40 -6.18
C VAL A 223 -36.58 12.00 -6.53
N ILE A 224 -37.16 11.34 -7.54
CA ILE A 224 -36.69 10.03 -8.02
C ILE A 224 -35.25 10.15 -8.55
N ALA A 225 -34.95 11.16 -9.37
CA ALA A 225 -33.61 11.39 -9.90
C ALA A 225 -32.58 11.67 -8.79
N ALA A 226 -32.97 12.41 -7.75
CA ALA A 226 -32.14 12.63 -6.56
C ALA A 226 -31.90 11.32 -5.79
N ALA A 227 -32.94 10.52 -5.53
CA ALA A 227 -32.81 9.22 -4.88
C ALA A 227 -31.88 8.27 -5.66
N LEU A 228 -32.04 8.21 -6.99
CA LEU A 228 -31.16 7.44 -7.86
C LEU A 228 -29.72 7.96 -7.85
N THR A 229 -29.50 9.27 -7.75
CA THR A 229 -28.15 9.84 -7.59
C THR A 229 -27.46 9.28 -6.36
N TYR A 230 -28.14 9.27 -5.21
CA TYR A 230 -27.59 8.71 -3.97
C TYR A 230 -27.37 7.21 -4.05
N LEU A 231 -28.32 6.46 -4.61
CA LEU A 231 -28.22 5.01 -4.76
C LEU A 231 -27.05 4.60 -5.67
N LEU A 232 -26.82 5.35 -6.75
CA LEU A 232 -25.81 5.03 -7.77
C LEU A 232 -24.42 5.61 -7.44
N MET A 233 -24.29 6.49 -6.45
CA MET A 233 -23.03 7.18 -6.13
C MET A 233 -21.89 6.23 -5.77
N ARG A 234 -22.19 5.03 -5.27
CA ARG A 234 -21.21 3.97 -4.96
C ARG A 234 -21.03 2.92 -6.05
N THR A 235 -21.98 2.81 -6.98
CA THR A 235 -22.02 1.76 -8.01
C THR A 235 -21.36 2.22 -9.31
N GLY A 236 -21.59 3.47 -9.72
CA GLY A 236 -21.04 3.98 -10.98
C GLY A 236 -21.13 5.50 -11.10
N TYR A 237 -19.98 6.16 -11.19
CA TYR A 237 -19.90 7.62 -11.26
C TYR A 237 -20.63 8.21 -12.48
N ALA A 238 -20.53 7.58 -13.66
CA ALA A 238 -21.26 8.06 -14.85
C ALA A 238 -22.79 8.01 -14.66
N ALA A 239 -23.29 6.93 -14.04
CA ALA A 239 -24.71 6.74 -13.78
C ALA A 239 -25.24 7.76 -12.75
N SER A 240 -24.48 8.02 -11.67
CA SER A 240 -24.84 9.07 -10.72
C SER A 240 -24.79 10.47 -11.33
N GLN A 241 -23.87 10.71 -12.27
CA GLN A 241 -23.82 11.99 -12.99
C GLN A 241 -25.00 12.17 -13.96
N CYS A 242 -25.47 11.09 -14.59
CA CYS A 242 -26.67 11.09 -15.42
C CYS A 242 -27.91 11.49 -14.62
N THR A 243 -28.18 10.81 -13.51
CA THR A 243 -29.36 11.09 -12.69
C THR A 243 -29.27 12.46 -12.03
N SER A 244 -28.08 12.90 -11.62
CA SER A 244 -27.87 14.25 -11.08
C SER A 244 -28.06 15.36 -12.12
N ALA A 245 -27.71 15.12 -13.38
CA ALA A 245 -27.97 16.06 -14.47
C ALA A 245 -29.46 16.13 -14.82
N ALA A 246 -30.14 14.98 -14.86
CA ALA A 246 -31.59 14.92 -15.05
C ALA A 246 -32.35 15.66 -13.94
N TYR A 247 -31.95 15.44 -12.68
CA TYR A 247 -32.46 16.16 -11.51
C TYR A 247 -32.35 17.68 -11.67
N ALA A 248 -31.18 18.18 -12.10
CA ALA A 248 -30.98 19.61 -12.25
C ALA A 248 -31.85 20.22 -13.36
N VAL A 249 -32.01 19.54 -14.51
CA VAL A 249 -32.88 20.00 -15.60
C VAL A 249 -34.33 20.09 -15.13
N LEU A 250 -34.82 19.08 -14.41
CA LEU A 250 -36.18 19.06 -13.88
C LEU A 250 -36.43 20.21 -12.89
N LEU A 251 -35.49 20.46 -11.98
CA LEU A 251 -35.61 21.57 -11.02
C LEU A 251 -35.57 22.96 -11.67
N LEU A 252 -34.67 23.16 -12.63
CA LEU A 252 -34.54 24.45 -13.31
C LEU A 252 -35.74 24.71 -14.23
N GLY A 253 -36.25 23.66 -14.87
CA GLY A 253 -37.52 23.71 -15.61
C GLY A 253 -38.70 24.12 -14.73
N MET A 254 -38.79 23.59 -13.50
CA MET A 254 -39.79 24.04 -12.52
C MET A 254 -39.59 25.50 -12.09
N GLY A 255 -38.34 25.99 -12.08
CA GLY A 255 -38.00 27.39 -11.83
C GLY A 255 -38.30 28.35 -12.99
N GLY A 256 -38.86 27.84 -14.10
CA GLY A 256 -39.22 28.63 -15.28
C GLY A 256 -38.09 28.78 -16.31
N GLU A 257 -36.96 28.12 -16.11
CA GLU A 257 -35.88 28.13 -17.10
C GLU A 257 -36.22 27.21 -18.28
N GLY A 258 -36.09 27.74 -19.49
CA GLY A 258 -36.32 26.96 -20.70
C GLY A 258 -35.18 25.98 -20.97
N TRP A 259 -35.52 24.74 -21.32
CA TRP A 259 -34.53 23.70 -21.67
C TRP A 259 -33.56 24.15 -22.77
N HIS A 260 -33.99 25.01 -23.69
CA HIS A 260 -33.18 25.58 -24.77
C HIS A 260 -32.00 26.43 -24.28
N GLN A 261 -32.08 26.99 -23.06
CA GLN A 261 -30.99 27.73 -22.42
C GLN A 261 -30.21 26.81 -21.46
N THR A 262 -30.92 26.04 -20.62
CA THR A 262 -30.28 25.22 -19.59
C THR A 262 -29.41 24.09 -20.16
N VAL A 263 -29.83 23.45 -21.25
CA VAL A 263 -29.13 22.31 -21.88
C VAL A 263 -27.75 22.72 -22.43
N PRO A 264 -27.64 23.71 -23.34
CA PRO A 264 -26.34 24.11 -23.89
C PRO A 264 -25.41 24.67 -22.81
N ASP A 265 -25.93 25.47 -21.87
CA ASP A 265 -25.14 26.01 -20.75
C ASP A 265 -24.54 24.88 -19.91
N ARG A 266 -25.32 23.84 -19.61
CA ARG A 266 -24.86 22.68 -18.83
C ARG A 266 -23.74 21.93 -19.54
N VAL A 267 -23.87 21.71 -20.86
CA VAL A 267 -22.86 21.01 -21.65
C VAL A 267 -21.57 21.82 -21.74
N LEU A 268 -21.67 23.12 -22.06
CA LEU A 268 -20.51 24.01 -22.20
C LEU A 268 -19.78 24.20 -20.87
N LEU A 269 -20.49 24.44 -19.77
CA LEU A 269 -19.88 24.62 -18.45
C LEU A 269 -19.27 23.33 -17.90
N THR A 270 -19.86 22.17 -18.22
CA THR A 270 -19.28 20.87 -17.86
C THR A 270 -18.01 20.60 -18.65
N LEU A 271 -18.00 20.93 -19.95
CA LEU A 271 -16.81 20.80 -20.79
C LEU A 271 -15.70 21.75 -20.31
N LEU A 272 -16.03 23.02 -20.05
CA LEU A 272 -15.10 24.02 -19.53
C LEU A 272 -14.46 23.56 -18.21
N GLY A 273 -15.27 23.13 -17.24
CA GLY A 273 -14.76 22.65 -15.96
C GLY A 273 -13.88 21.41 -16.09
N GLY A 274 -14.23 20.50 -17.01
CA GLY A 274 -13.43 19.31 -17.34
C GLY A 274 -12.10 19.66 -17.99
N VAL A 275 -12.10 20.53 -19.01
CA VAL A 275 -10.89 21.01 -19.69
C VAL A 275 -9.97 21.74 -18.73
N LEU A 276 -10.50 22.63 -17.89
CA LEU A 276 -9.72 23.32 -16.86
C LEU A 276 -9.04 22.34 -15.88
N ALA A 277 -9.77 21.31 -15.44
CA ALA A 277 -9.21 20.26 -14.59
C ALA A 277 -8.06 19.50 -15.28
N MET A 278 -8.15 19.28 -16.59
CA MET A 278 -7.11 18.62 -17.38
C MET A 278 -5.90 19.53 -17.63
N LEU A 279 -6.10 20.79 -17.98
CA LEU A 279 -5.03 21.78 -18.18
C LEU A 279 -4.21 22.00 -16.91
N ALA A 280 -4.85 21.91 -15.74
CA ALA A 280 -4.18 22.02 -14.45
C ALA A 280 -3.09 20.97 -14.23
N TYR A 281 -3.22 19.78 -14.83
CA TYR A 281 -2.21 18.74 -14.77
C TYR A 281 -1.00 19.01 -15.68
N VAL A 282 -1.20 19.80 -16.74
CA VAL A 282 -0.11 20.26 -17.60
C VAL A 282 0.64 21.40 -16.92
N ALA A 283 -0.08 22.36 -16.31
CA ALA A 283 0.51 23.51 -15.63
C ALA A 283 1.19 23.17 -14.30
N PHE A 284 0.69 22.16 -13.57
CA PHE A 284 1.25 21.68 -12.31
C PHE A 284 1.59 20.17 -12.41
N PRO A 285 2.70 19.83 -13.07
CA PRO A 285 3.13 18.44 -13.21
C PRO A 285 3.43 17.82 -11.83
N ALA A 286 2.57 16.92 -11.37
CA ALA A 286 2.71 16.19 -10.11
C ALA A 286 3.13 14.74 -10.33
N TRP A 287 4.02 14.51 -11.30
CA TRP A 287 4.48 13.18 -11.68
C TRP A 287 5.24 12.55 -10.52
N GLU A 288 4.93 11.29 -10.20
CA GLU A 288 5.63 10.53 -9.17
C GLU A 288 6.86 9.82 -9.77
N THR A 289 6.97 9.70 -11.10
CA THR A 289 8.13 9.10 -11.79
C THR A 289 9.49 9.64 -11.30
N PRO A 290 9.68 10.96 -11.11
CA PRO A 290 10.93 11.51 -10.59
C PRO A 290 11.26 11.05 -9.16
N ARG A 291 10.25 10.73 -8.36
CA ARG A 291 10.38 10.30 -6.95
C ARG A 291 10.51 8.80 -6.78
N MET A 292 10.38 8.02 -7.85
CA MET A 292 10.49 6.55 -7.74
C MET A 292 11.85 6.15 -7.18
N LEU A 293 12.93 6.80 -7.61
CA LEU A 293 14.27 6.55 -7.06
C LEU A 293 14.35 6.88 -5.56
N ASP A 294 13.71 7.97 -5.12
CA ASP A 294 13.64 8.31 -3.70
C ASP A 294 12.87 7.26 -2.90
N ARG A 295 11.73 6.78 -3.41
CA ARG A 295 10.94 5.71 -2.75
C ARG A 295 11.69 4.40 -2.70
N LEU A 296 12.41 4.04 -3.77
CA LEU A 296 13.25 2.85 -3.81
C LEU A 296 14.39 2.95 -2.80
N ALA A 297 15.03 4.12 -2.72
CA ALA A 297 16.09 4.40 -1.76
C ALA A 297 15.59 4.34 -0.30
N ASP A 298 14.42 4.91 -0.01
CA ASP A 298 13.79 4.84 1.30
C ASP A 298 13.49 3.39 1.71
N TRP A 299 12.98 2.60 0.77
CA TRP A 299 12.73 1.17 1.00
C TRP A 299 14.03 0.41 1.20
N LEU A 300 15.06 0.62 0.38
CA LEU A 300 16.38 0.01 0.54
C LEU A 300 17.00 0.30 1.92
N ALA A 301 16.98 1.56 2.37
CA ALA A 301 17.50 1.94 3.67
C ALA A 301 16.67 1.34 4.83
N ALA A 302 15.35 1.20 4.66
CA ALA A 302 14.49 0.56 5.66
C ALA A 302 14.72 -0.96 5.73
N SER A 303 14.80 -1.63 4.57
CA SER A 303 15.13 -3.06 4.47
C SER A 303 16.50 -3.35 5.05
N GLY A 304 17.51 -2.53 4.72
CA GLY A 304 18.87 -2.66 5.24
C GLY A 304 18.95 -2.55 6.76
N ARG A 305 18.25 -1.58 7.37
CA ARG A 305 18.15 -1.46 8.83
C ARG A 305 17.43 -2.64 9.47
N TYR A 306 16.39 -3.16 8.84
CA TYR A 306 15.70 -4.36 9.31
C TYR A 306 16.59 -5.60 9.27
N ALA A 307 17.25 -5.86 8.14
CA ALA A 307 18.19 -6.97 8.01
C ALA A 307 19.36 -6.86 9.00
N ALA A 308 19.93 -5.66 9.17
CA ALA A 308 20.98 -5.43 10.16
C ALA A 308 20.52 -5.64 11.60
N ALA A 309 19.28 -5.24 11.95
CA ALA A 309 18.72 -5.49 13.27
C ALA A 309 18.55 -7.00 13.54
N VAL A 310 18.09 -7.75 12.53
CA VAL A 310 17.96 -9.22 12.62
C VAL A 310 19.33 -9.87 12.82
N VAL A 311 20.32 -9.53 11.98
CA VAL A 311 21.69 -10.06 12.10
C VAL A 311 22.30 -9.71 13.46
N ARG A 312 22.10 -8.47 13.94
CA ARG A 312 22.61 -8.04 15.26
C ARG A 312 22.01 -8.85 16.42
N GLY A 313 20.79 -9.34 16.29
CA GLY A 313 20.18 -10.23 17.28
C GLY A 313 20.96 -11.53 17.53
N TYR A 314 21.77 -11.98 16.56
CA TYR A 314 22.70 -13.11 16.74
C TYR A 314 23.98 -12.74 17.50
N ALA A 315 24.41 -11.48 17.42
CA ALA A 315 25.56 -10.99 18.16
C ALA A 315 25.22 -10.71 19.63
N GLU A 316 24.00 -10.25 19.91
CA GLU A 316 23.55 -9.86 21.26
C GLU A 316 22.18 -10.50 21.58
N PRO A 317 22.11 -11.80 21.96
CA PRO A 317 20.83 -12.47 22.23
C PRO A 317 20.08 -11.84 23.43
N GLY A 318 18.87 -11.29 23.24
CA GLY A 318 18.11 -10.62 24.31
C GLY A 318 16.80 -9.93 23.89
N GLU A 319 16.15 -9.20 24.82
CA GLU A 319 14.86 -8.48 24.59
C GLU A 319 14.98 -7.20 23.75
N LEU A 320 16.06 -6.44 23.92
CA LEU A 320 16.32 -5.20 23.18
C LEU A 320 16.36 -5.43 21.65
N PRO A 321 17.08 -6.45 21.13
CA PRO A 321 17.04 -6.81 19.72
C PRO A 321 15.63 -7.09 19.18
N ALA A 322 14.76 -7.78 19.94
CA ALA A 322 13.42 -8.12 19.49
C ALA A 322 12.54 -6.88 19.24
N THR A 323 12.68 -5.87 20.11
CA THR A 323 11.95 -4.59 19.98
C THR A 323 12.45 -3.80 18.77
N ASP A 324 13.77 -3.76 18.57
CA ASP A 324 14.39 -3.06 17.44
C ASP A 324 14.10 -3.73 16.09
N VAL A 325 14.10 -5.07 16.04
CA VAL A 325 13.67 -5.85 14.86
C VAL A 325 12.23 -5.53 14.53
N ARG A 326 11.32 -5.51 15.53
CA ARG A 326 9.92 -5.18 15.28
C ARG A 326 9.74 -3.75 14.74
N ARG A 327 10.42 -2.77 15.32
CA ARG A 327 10.36 -1.36 14.88
C ARG A 327 10.86 -1.21 13.45
N THR A 328 11.99 -1.82 13.12
CA THR A 328 12.60 -1.73 11.78
C THR A 328 11.78 -2.48 10.73
N LEU A 329 11.20 -3.64 11.08
CA LEU A 329 10.24 -4.37 10.23
C LEU A 329 9.01 -3.53 9.87
N LEU A 330 8.44 -2.80 10.83
CA LEU A 330 7.30 -1.93 10.55
C LEU A 330 7.69 -0.78 9.61
N ALA A 331 8.88 -0.19 9.79
CA ALA A 331 9.40 0.82 8.90
C ALA A 331 9.60 0.29 7.47
N ASP A 332 10.21 -0.89 7.31
CA ASP A 332 10.36 -1.58 6.02
C ASP A 332 9.00 -1.78 5.32
N ARG A 333 8.01 -2.32 6.04
CA ARG A 333 6.66 -2.52 5.50
C ARG A 333 6.01 -1.22 5.05
N THR A 334 6.17 -0.14 5.81
CA THR A 334 5.63 1.17 5.41
C THR A 334 6.29 1.71 4.15
N ALA A 335 7.62 1.54 4.02
CA ALA A 335 8.36 1.97 2.84
C ALA A 335 8.02 1.13 1.60
N HIS A 336 7.89 -0.20 1.76
CA HIS A 336 7.45 -1.10 0.70
C HIS A 336 6.02 -0.77 0.21
N ALA A 337 5.10 -0.48 1.13
CA ALA A 337 3.74 -0.07 0.76
C ALA A 337 3.76 1.25 -0.05
N ALA A 338 4.57 2.22 0.38
CA ALA A 338 4.75 3.48 -0.32
C ALA A 338 5.37 3.30 -1.73
N TRP A 339 6.33 2.39 -1.89
CA TRP A 339 6.89 2.00 -3.18
C TRP A 339 5.81 1.42 -4.10
N ASN A 340 5.03 0.44 -3.63
CA ASN A 340 3.98 -0.20 -4.43
C ASN A 340 2.92 0.80 -4.89
N GLU A 341 2.50 1.71 -4.00
CA GLU A 341 1.55 2.75 -4.35
C GLU A 341 2.11 3.71 -5.43
N ALA A 342 3.40 4.08 -5.30
CA ALA A 342 4.07 4.92 -6.29
C ALA A 342 4.22 4.21 -7.65
N LEU A 343 4.59 2.92 -7.65
CA LEU A 343 4.72 2.12 -8.86
C LEU A 343 3.38 1.96 -9.59
N ASP A 344 2.29 1.71 -8.86
CA ASP A 344 0.94 1.61 -9.43
C ASP A 344 0.45 2.94 -10.01
N ARG A 345 0.80 4.07 -9.38
CA ARG A 345 0.54 5.40 -9.92
C ARG A 345 1.35 5.65 -11.20
N ALA A 346 2.65 5.38 -11.18
CA ALA A 346 3.55 5.55 -12.31
C ALA A 346 3.13 4.74 -13.56
N LYS A 347 2.61 3.51 -13.37
CA LYS A 347 2.07 2.67 -14.47
C LYS A 347 0.91 3.34 -15.22
N ARG A 348 0.21 4.31 -14.60
CA ARG A 348 -0.99 4.97 -15.14
C ARG A 348 -0.74 6.42 -15.57
N GLU A 349 0.50 6.89 -15.53
CA GLU A 349 0.87 8.24 -15.95
C GLU A 349 0.97 8.34 -17.49
N PRO A 350 0.33 9.34 -18.13
CA PRO A 350 0.36 9.53 -19.59
C PRO A 350 1.73 9.91 -20.16
N VAL A 351 2.58 10.60 -19.37
CA VAL A 351 3.92 11.02 -19.79
C VAL A 351 4.93 10.45 -18.83
N ARG A 352 5.88 9.66 -19.33
CA ARG A 352 6.98 9.12 -18.53
C ARG A 352 8.10 10.15 -18.43
N HIS A 353 8.41 10.59 -17.22
CA HIS A 353 9.59 11.42 -16.96
C HIS A 353 10.85 10.57 -16.82
N ARG A 354 12.01 11.21 -17.00
CA ARG A 354 13.36 10.60 -16.86
C ARG A 354 13.51 9.91 -15.49
N GLY A 355 13.53 8.58 -15.47
CA GLY A 355 13.61 7.74 -14.26
C GLY A 355 13.76 6.24 -14.59
N LEU A 356 13.40 5.36 -13.66
CA LEU A 356 13.41 3.91 -13.88
C LEU A 356 12.41 3.51 -14.95
N THR A 357 12.82 2.66 -15.89
CA THR A 357 11.87 1.97 -16.78
C THR A 357 11.01 0.98 -15.99
N ARG A 358 9.89 0.54 -16.56
CA ARG A 358 9.00 -0.44 -15.92
C ARG A 358 9.74 -1.74 -15.58
N ALA A 359 10.55 -2.24 -16.51
CA ALA A 359 11.34 -3.45 -16.31
C ALA A 359 12.33 -3.27 -15.16
N GLN A 360 13.04 -2.13 -15.11
CA GLN A 360 13.99 -1.85 -14.02
C GLN A 360 13.31 -1.71 -12.66
N ALA A 361 12.12 -1.09 -12.61
CA ALA A 361 11.36 -0.99 -11.37
C ALA A 361 10.88 -2.37 -10.88
N GLU A 362 10.42 -3.23 -11.78
CA GLU A 362 10.02 -4.61 -11.47
C GLU A 362 11.23 -5.47 -11.04
N GLU A 363 12.38 -5.35 -11.72
CA GLU A 363 13.64 -6.02 -11.35
C GLU A 363 14.17 -5.55 -9.99
N ALA A 364 14.19 -4.23 -9.73
CA ALA A 364 14.63 -3.67 -8.45
C ALA A 364 13.71 -4.11 -7.30
N GLN A 365 12.40 -4.13 -7.54
CA GLN A 365 11.43 -4.64 -6.58
C GLN A 365 11.68 -6.12 -6.26
N ALA A 366 11.86 -6.97 -7.28
CA ALA A 366 12.13 -8.39 -7.07
C ALA A 366 13.39 -8.64 -6.23
N ALA A 367 14.44 -7.82 -6.45
CA ALA A 367 15.69 -7.86 -5.69
C ALA A 367 15.49 -7.49 -4.20
N LEU A 368 14.80 -6.38 -3.89
CA LEU A 368 14.53 -6.01 -2.49
C LEU A 368 13.56 -6.98 -1.81
N GLU A 369 12.58 -7.55 -2.53
CA GLU A 369 11.71 -8.59 -1.97
C GLU A 369 12.51 -9.86 -1.64
N ALA A 370 13.47 -10.25 -2.48
CA ALA A 370 14.37 -11.36 -2.20
C ALA A 370 15.27 -11.07 -0.99
N PHE A 371 15.80 -9.86 -0.88
CA PHE A 371 16.57 -9.39 0.27
C PHE A 371 15.74 -9.45 1.57
N GLY A 372 14.51 -8.93 1.55
CA GLY A 372 13.59 -8.97 2.68
C GLY A 372 13.19 -10.40 3.08
N ARG A 373 13.03 -11.32 2.11
CA ARG A 373 12.81 -12.74 2.39
C ARG A 373 13.99 -13.37 3.13
N ALA A 374 15.22 -13.11 2.71
CA ALA A 374 16.41 -13.60 3.41
C ALA A 374 16.49 -13.06 4.85
N ALA A 375 16.18 -11.77 5.07
CA ALA A 375 16.09 -11.20 6.42
C ALA A 375 15.00 -11.87 7.28
N MET A 376 13.82 -12.15 6.70
CA MET A 376 12.73 -12.85 7.41
C MET A 376 13.09 -14.30 7.78
N LEU A 377 13.84 -15.00 6.92
CA LEU A 377 14.31 -16.36 7.20
C LEU A 377 15.26 -16.36 8.40
N LEU A 378 16.21 -15.42 8.43
CA LEU A 378 17.07 -15.18 9.60
C LEU A 378 16.26 -14.79 10.84
N GLU A 379 15.26 -13.92 10.74
CA GLU A 379 14.43 -13.53 11.89
C GLU A 379 13.78 -14.75 12.56
N THR A 380 13.38 -15.75 11.77
CA THR A 380 12.75 -16.99 12.27
C THR A 380 13.70 -17.84 13.12
N HIS A 381 15.01 -17.64 12.97
CA HIS A 381 16.05 -18.41 13.63
C HIS A 381 16.78 -17.58 14.69
N LEU A 382 16.19 -16.45 15.11
CA LEU A 382 16.78 -15.62 16.14
C LEU A 382 16.97 -16.45 17.43
N PRO A 383 18.16 -16.36 18.05
CA PRO A 383 18.48 -17.15 19.21
C PRO A 383 17.65 -16.73 20.43
N GLN A 384 17.31 -17.70 21.28
CA GLN A 384 16.65 -17.45 22.57
C GLN A 384 17.61 -16.82 23.58
N ARG A 385 17.07 -16.29 24.69
CA ARG A 385 17.87 -15.69 25.77
C ARG A 385 18.88 -16.69 26.32
N GLY A 386 20.14 -16.27 26.43
CA GLY A 386 21.23 -17.11 26.94
C GLY A 386 21.97 -17.93 25.89
N ALA A 387 21.59 -17.84 24.61
CA ALA A 387 22.37 -18.43 23.52
C ALA A 387 23.77 -17.79 23.41
N ARG A 388 24.70 -18.53 22.80
CA ARG A 388 26.08 -18.05 22.63
C ARG A 388 26.12 -16.90 21.61
N PRO A 389 26.66 -15.72 21.97
CA PRO A 389 26.86 -14.61 21.05
C PRO A 389 27.71 -14.99 19.84
N VAL A 390 27.37 -14.44 18.67
CA VAL A 390 28.16 -14.56 17.43
C VAL A 390 28.77 -13.20 17.06
N PRO A 391 30.02 -12.90 17.47
CA PRO A 391 30.62 -11.57 17.27
C PRO A 391 30.79 -11.16 15.80
N GLY A 392 30.97 -12.12 14.88
CA GLY A 392 31.04 -11.86 13.44
C GLY A 392 29.76 -11.23 12.88
N ALA A 393 28.61 -11.58 13.46
CA ALA A 393 27.31 -11.04 13.04
C ALA A 393 27.21 -9.52 13.33
N ALA A 394 27.82 -9.01 14.41
CA ALA A 394 27.82 -7.57 14.70
C ALA A 394 28.53 -6.77 13.60
N ARG A 395 29.73 -7.22 13.22
CA ARG A 395 30.55 -6.58 12.16
C ARG A 395 29.82 -6.59 10.81
N PHE A 396 29.23 -7.73 10.45
CA PHE A 396 28.43 -7.83 9.22
C PHE A 396 27.18 -6.93 9.26
N ALA A 397 26.46 -6.89 10.39
CA ALA A 397 25.29 -6.03 10.56
C ALA A 397 25.63 -4.53 10.39
N ASP A 398 26.73 -4.07 10.98
CA ASP A 398 27.21 -2.68 10.82
C ASP A 398 27.57 -2.36 9.37
N ALA A 399 28.30 -3.27 8.71
CA ALA A 399 28.66 -3.13 7.31
C ALA A 399 27.44 -3.09 6.40
N LEU A 400 26.45 -3.98 6.64
CA LEU A 400 25.22 -4.05 5.87
C LEU A 400 24.38 -2.78 6.05
N ALA A 401 24.24 -2.27 7.28
CA ALA A 401 23.53 -1.03 7.55
C ALA A 401 24.20 0.17 6.86
N ALA A 402 25.54 0.25 6.92
CA ALA A 402 26.28 1.34 6.31
C ALA A 402 26.22 1.32 4.77
N ASP A 403 26.38 0.14 4.16
CA ASP A 403 26.33 0.00 2.71
C ASP A 403 24.92 0.23 2.16
N THR A 404 23.86 -0.26 2.83
CA THR A 404 22.48 -0.01 2.39
C THR A 404 22.06 1.45 2.52
N GLU A 405 22.48 2.16 3.57
CA GLU A 405 22.25 3.60 3.71
C GLU A 405 23.02 4.42 2.65
N ARG A 406 24.29 4.07 2.40
CA ARG A 406 25.09 4.70 1.34
C ARG A 406 24.52 4.42 -0.04
N ALA A 407 24.11 3.18 -0.30
CA ALA A 407 23.49 2.79 -1.56
C ALA A 407 22.16 3.49 -1.79
N ALA A 408 21.33 3.68 -0.76
CA ALA A 408 20.12 4.49 -0.86
C ALA A 408 20.44 5.92 -1.32
N ARG A 409 21.50 6.54 -0.79
CA ARG A 409 21.97 7.84 -1.29
C ARG A 409 22.41 7.79 -2.75
N HIS A 410 23.20 6.78 -3.14
CA HIS A 410 23.61 6.61 -4.54
C HIS A 410 22.41 6.43 -5.48
N VAL A 411 21.39 5.66 -5.09
CA VAL A 411 20.16 5.50 -5.89
C VAL A 411 19.46 6.85 -6.09
N ARG A 412 19.37 7.71 -5.06
CA ARG A 412 18.83 9.08 -5.19
C ARG A 412 19.66 9.95 -6.14
N GLU A 413 20.98 9.83 -6.05
CA GLU A 413 21.95 10.55 -6.90
C GLU A 413 22.12 9.94 -8.30
N ARG A 414 21.39 8.86 -8.65
CA ARG A 414 21.53 8.11 -9.90
C ARG A 414 22.93 7.54 -10.13
N ARG A 415 23.61 7.18 -9.04
CA ARG A 415 24.92 6.52 -9.03
C ARG A 415 24.78 5.03 -8.74
N ARG A 416 25.75 4.25 -9.22
CA ARG A 416 25.79 2.80 -9.00
C ARG A 416 25.94 2.47 -7.50
N PRO A 417 25.02 1.71 -6.88
CA PRO A 417 25.15 1.28 -5.50
C PRO A 417 26.25 0.21 -5.35
N ARG A 418 26.95 0.22 -4.21
CA ARG A 418 28.11 -0.65 -3.90
C ARG A 418 27.98 -1.26 -2.51
N TRP A 419 28.45 -2.50 -2.40
CA TRP A 419 28.26 -3.40 -1.25
C TRP A 419 29.59 -3.94 -0.69
N ASP A 420 30.68 -3.20 -0.92
CA ASP A 420 32.04 -3.68 -0.68
C ASP A 420 32.26 -4.05 0.80
N ARG A 421 31.76 -3.25 1.74
CA ARG A 421 31.96 -3.49 3.18
C ARG A 421 31.19 -4.71 3.64
N ALA A 422 29.95 -4.88 3.18
CA ALA A 422 29.13 -6.04 3.53
C ALA A 422 29.75 -7.33 2.98
N LYS A 423 30.30 -7.29 1.76
CA LYS A 423 31.01 -8.43 1.14
C LYS A 423 32.31 -8.77 1.86
N GLU A 424 33.13 -7.76 2.16
CA GLU A 424 34.38 -7.94 2.92
C GLU A 424 34.10 -8.53 4.32
N ALA A 425 33.11 -7.97 5.03
CA ALA A 425 32.73 -8.45 6.36
C ALA A 425 32.19 -9.89 6.35
N LEU A 426 31.53 -10.31 5.26
CA LEU A 426 31.07 -11.69 5.09
C LEU A 426 32.25 -12.66 4.86
N VAL A 427 33.18 -12.31 3.96
CA VAL A 427 34.38 -13.12 3.69
C VAL A 427 35.25 -13.26 4.94
N ASP A 428 35.48 -12.17 5.66
CA ASP A 428 36.24 -12.18 6.92
C ASP A 428 35.57 -13.06 7.99
N TRP A 429 34.24 -13.11 7.98
CA TRP A 429 33.47 -13.93 8.91
C TRP A 429 33.44 -15.41 8.52
N GLU A 430 33.42 -15.74 7.23
CA GLU A 430 33.55 -17.12 6.72
C GLU A 430 34.93 -17.73 7.05
N ALA A 431 35.98 -16.91 7.05
CA ALA A 431 37.33 -17.34 7.42
C ALA A 431 37.50 -17.67 8.91
N ASP A 432 36.59 -17.20 9.77
CA ASP A 432 36.60 -17.45 11.22
C ASP A 432 35.79 -18.73 11.53
N SER A 433 36.48 -19.84 11.80
CA SER A 433 35.92 -21.22 11.87
C SER A 433 35.00 -21.51 13.06
N THR A 434 34.49 -20.48 13.75
CA THR A 434 33.73 -20.59 15.01
C THR A 434 32.24 -20.27 14.88
N ALA A 435 31.75 -19.96 13.67
CA ALA A 435 30.39 -19.50 13.44
C ALA A 435 29.38 -20.65 13.23
N GLU A 436 28.12 -20.42 13.65
CA GLU A 436 26.99 -21.28 13.28
C GLU A 436 26.69 -21.16 11.79
N ALA A 437 26.73 -22.29 11.07
CA ALA A 437 26.55 -22.39 9.61
C ALA A 437 25.24 -21.75 9.09
N VAL A 438 24.19 -21.70 9.94
CA VAL A 438 22.89 -21.12 9.60
C VAL A 438 22.99 -19.61 9.39
N VAL A 439 23.73 -18.89 10.25
CA VAL A 439 23.78 -17.42 10.19
C VAL A 439 24.65 -16.95 9.02
N GLN A 440 25.75 -17.68 8.74
CA GLN A 440 26.58 -17.43 7.56
C GLN A 440 25.81 -17.68 6.27
N SER A 441 25.12 -18.82 6.16
CA SER A 441 24.28 -19.12 4.99
C SER A 441 23.19 -18.06 4.78
N GLY A 442 22.57 -17.57 5.86
CA GLY A 442 21.60 -16.49 5.77
C GLY A 442 22.22 -15.14 5.38
N ALA A 443 23.44 -14.85 5.83
CA ALA A 443 24.18 -13.65 5.44
C ALA A 443 24.57 -13.65 3.95
N GLU A 444 24.98 -14.79 3.40
CA GLU A 444 25.17 -14.96 1.95
C GLU A 444 23.87 -14.68 1.16
N LEU A 445 22.74 -15.22 1.65
CA LEU A 445 21.42 -15.00 1.04
C LEU A 445 20.97 -13.52 1.11
N LEU A 446 21.45 -12.74 2.08
CA LEU A 446 21.24 -11.29 2.15
C LEU A 446 22.07 -10.55 1.10
N VAL A 447 23.32 -10.93 0.85
CA VAL A 447 24.18 -10.19 -0.08
C VAL A 447 23.79 -10.41 -1.54
N ARG A 448 23.41 -11.64 -1.92
CA ARG A 448 23.16 -12.02 -3.31
C ARG A 448 22.13 -11.14 -4.06
N PRO A 449 20.96 -10.80 -3.49
CA PRO A 449 19.99 -9.92 -4.16
C PRO A 449 20.48 -8.48 -4.35
N LEU A 450 21.47 -8.02 -3.57
CA LEU A 450 21.98 -6.65 -3.68
C LEU A 450 22.70 -6.41 -5.01
N ASP A 451 23.37 -7.41 -5.58
CA ASP A 451 23.97 -7.31 -6.91
C ASP A 451 22.93 -7.26 -8.04
N GLN A 452 21.80 -7.95 -7.85
CA GLN A 452 20.65 -7.85 -8.77
C GLN A 452 20.05 -6.45 -8.73
N LEU A 453 19.94 -5.86 -7.54
CA LEU A 453 19.49 -4.48 -7.37
C LEU A 453 20.44 -3.49 -8.07
N THR A 454 21.76 -3.65 -7.93
CA THR A 454 22.73 -2.84 -8.66
C THR A 454 22.49 -2.94 -10.15
N THR A 455 22.33 -4.15 -10.69
CA THR A 455 22.11 -4.36 -12.12
C THR A 455 20.81 -3.70 -12.61
N ALA A 456 19.73 -3.77 -11.84
CA ALA A 456 18.44 -3.17 -12.19
C ALA A 456 18.53 -1.64 -12.27
N VAL A 457 19.21 -1.00 -11.31
CA VAL A 457 19.32 0.47 -11.25
C VAL A 457 20.37 1.03 -12.21
N ASP A 458 21.46 0.29 -12.48
CA ASP A 458 22.58 0.72 -13.35
C ASP A 458 22.19 0.76 -14.84
N ARG A 459 21.20 -0.04 -15.27
CA ARG A 459 20.63 0.00 -16.63
C ARG A 459 19.86 1.28 -16.96
N ALA A 460 19.79 2.25 -16.03
CA ALA A 460 19.20 3.54 -16.32
C ALA A 460 20.07 4.21 -17.39
N PRO A 461 19.52 5.01 -18.32
CA PRO A 461 20.35 5.72 -19.29
C PRO A 461 21.26 6.69 -18.52
N LEU A 462 22.47 6.23 -18.25
CA LEU A 462 23.57 6.98 -17.69
C LEU A 462 24.01 7.97 -18.79
N GLU A 463 23.45 9.18 -18.78
CA GLU A 463 24.14 10.35 -19.35
C GLU A 463 25.40 10.58 -18.50
N THR A 464 26.45 9.80 -18.75
CA THR A 464 27.81 10.11 -18.28
C THR A 464 28.88 9.87 -19.35
N ASP A 465 28.56 9.27 -20.51
CA ASP A 465 29.56 9.01 -21.56
C ASP A 465 29.57 10.01 -22.73
N THR A 466 28.61 10.91 -22.85
CA THR A 466 28.56 11.85 -24.00
C THR A 466 29.35 13.15 -23.78
N GLU A 467 29.63 13.55 -22.54
CA GLU A 467 30.51 14.70 -22.27
C GLU A 467 32.00 14.33 -22.19
N ALA A 468 32.33 13.08 -21.83
CA ALA A 468 33.69 12.56 -21.91
C ALA A 468 34.11 12.33 -23.37
N ALA A 469 33.23 11.74 -24.20
CA ALA A 469 33.51 11.51 -25.62
C ALA A 469 33.60 12.80 -26.48
N ARG A 470 33.02 13.92 -26.00
CA ARG A 470 33.17 15.24 -26.65
C ARG A 470 34.41 16.03 -26.22
N ARG A 471 35.09 15.62 -25.15
CA ARG A 471 36.36 16.24 -24.73
C ARG A 471 37.60 15.55 -25.32
N ASP A 472 37.44 14.32 -25.83
CA ASP A 472 38.52 13.54 -26.42
C ASP A 472 38.44 13.41 -27.95
N THR A 473 37.66 14.26 -28.63
CA THR A 473 37.78 14.43 -30.09
C THR A 473 38.67 15.66 -30.36
N PRO A 474 39.89 15.48 -30.91
CA PRO A 474 40.86 16.56 -31.12
C PRO A 474 40.42 17.60 -32.16
#